data_AF-A0A7V9USB2-F1
#
_entry.id   AF-A0A7V9USB2-F1
#
_cell.length_a   1.000
_cell.length_b   1.000
_cell.length_c   1.000
_cell.angle_alpha   90.00
_cell.angle_beta   90.00
_cell.angle_gamma   90.00
#
_symmetry.space_group_name_H-M   'P 1'
#
loop_
_entity.id
_entity.type
_entity.pdbx_description
1 polymer ?
#
loop_
_entity_poly.entity_id
_entity_poly.type
_entity_poly.pdbx_seq_one_letter_code
_entity_poly.pdbx_strand_id
1 'polypeptide(L)' 'MGNKNKIIDPLPDSFATEEEAGEFWDAHSAADYAEYLQPADDVIEIKKRVFEVQIAEDVFRKLYQEAESS' A
#
# COMPACT_ATOMS: atom_id res chain seq x y z
N MET A 1 -13.99 -8.53 5.22
CA MET A 1 -15.31 -7.89 5.40
C MET A 1 -15.06 -6.40 5.53
N GLY A 2 -15.37 -5.62 4.49
CA GLY A 2 -15.09 -4.18 4.46
C GLY A 2 -15.87 -3.43 5.52
N ASN A 3 -15.20 -2.49 6.20
CA ASN A 3 -15.80 -1.64 7.21
C ASN A 3 -16.94 -0.83 6.59
N LYS A 4 -18.18 -1.17 6.91
CA LYS A 4 -19.42 -0.62 6.32
C LYS A 4 -19.67 0.86 6.63
N ASN A 5 -18.73 1.55 7.28
CA ASN A 5 -18.81 2.94 7.74
C ASN A 5 -17.62 3.80 7.27
N LYS A 6 -16.84 3.37 6.27
CA LYS A 6 -15.84 4.25 5.67
C LYS A 6 -16.54 5.27 4.77
N ILE A 7 -16.40 6.55 5.07
CA ILE A 7 -16.78 7.63 4.16
C ILE A 7 -15.73 7.63 3.04
N ILE A 8 -16.16 7.43 1.81
CA ILE A 8 -15.32 7.48 0.62
C ILE A 8 -15.59 8.84 -0.02
N ASP A 9 -14.55 9.66 -0.16
CA ASP A 9 -14.67 10.96 -0.83
C ASP A 9 -14.98 10.74 -2.33
N PRO A 10 -15.73 11.64 -2.98
CA PRO A 10 -16.04 11.48 -4.40
C PRO A 10 -14.77 11.65 -5.25
N LEU A 11 -14.66 10.85 -6.31
CA LEU A 11 -13.59 11.01 -7.30
C LEU A 11 -13.81 12.30 -8.10
N PRO A 12 -12.82 13.19 -8.22
CA PRO A 12 -12.93 14.39 -9.06
C PRO A 12 -13.07 14.04 -10.54
N ASP A 13 -13.80 14.87 -11.30
CA ASP A 13 -13.93 14.71 -12.76
C ASP A 13 -12.57 14.84 -13.48
N SER A 14 -11.67 15.66 -12.93
CA SER A 14 -10.31 15.85 -13.44
C SER A 14 -9.41 16.44 -12.35
N PHE A 15 -8.11 16.15 -12.43
CA PHE A 15 -7.09 16.85 -11.66
C PHE A 15 -6.48 17.98 -12.50
N ALA A 16 -6.22 19.13 -11.88
CA ALA A 16 -5.58 20.27 -12.55
C ALA A 16 -4.07 20.05 -12.71
N THR A 17 -3.43 19.31 -11.79
CA THR A 17 -1.99 19.00 -11.80
C THR A 17 -1.70 17.56 -11.38
N GLU A 18 -0.51 17.05 -11.73
CA GLU A 18 -0.02 15.75 -11.26
C GLU A 18 0.14 15.71 -9.73
N GLU A 19 0.58 16.83 -9.14
CA GLU A 19 0.76 16.97 -7.69
C GLU A 19 -0.58 16.82 -6.95
N GLU A 20 -1.64 17.44 -7.43
CA GLU A 20 -3.00 17.30 -6.87
C GLU A 20 -3.50 15.85 -6.95
N ALA A 21 -3.22 15.16 -8.07
CA ALA A 21 -3.55 13.75 -8.22
C ALA A 21 -2.76 12.88 -7.22
N GLY A 22 -1.47 13.17 -7.02
CA GLY A 22 -0.63 12.48 -6.04
C GLY A 22 -1.14 12.66 -4.61
N GLU A 23 -1.40 13.90 -4.20
CA GLU A 23 -1.93 14.22 -2.87
C GLU A 23 -3.26 13.50 -2.59
N PHE A 24 -4.13 13.41 -3.61
CA PHE A 24 -5.36 12.65 -3.49
C PHE A 24 -5.07 11.15 -3.27
N TRP A 25 -4.24 10.53 -4.10
CA TRP A 25 -3.98 9.08 -4.02
C TRP A 25 -3.14 8.66 -2.81
N ASP A 26 -2.35 9.56 -2.21
CA ASP A 26 -1.63 9.28 -0.96
C ASP A 26 -2.58 8.98 0.23
N ALA A 27 -3.79 9.55 0.20
CA ALA A 27 -4.81 9.34 1.23
C ALA A 27 -5.89 8.31 0.86
N HIS A 28 -5.95 7.89 -0.41
CA HIS A 28 -7.05 7.10 -0.96
C HIS A 28 -6.59 5.79 -1.59
N SER A 29 -7.41 4.74 -1.47
CA SER A 29 -7.16 3.46 -2.14
C SER A 29 -7.94 3.40 -3.46
N ALA A 30 -7.28 3.07 -4.57
CA ALA A 30 -7.96 2.83 -5.85
C ALA A 30 -9.04 1.74 -5.76
N ALA A 31 -8.89 0.78 -4.84
CA ALA A 31 -9.90 -0.27 -4.62
C ALA A 31 -11.25 0.28 -4.12
N ASP A 32 -11.26 1.46 -3.49
CA ASP A 32 -12.49 2.11 -3.04
C ASP A 32 -13.31 2.70 -4.21
N TYR A 33 -12.73 2.79 -5.41
CA TYR A 33 -13.32 3.37 -6.63
C TYR A 33 -13.47 2.33 -7.75
N ALA A 34 -13.66 1.06 -7.40
CA ALA A 34 -13.63 -0.07 -8.35
C ALA A 34 -14.64 0.04 -9.50
N GLU A 35 -15.75 0.76 -9.33
CA GLU A 35 -16.75 1.00 -10.38
C GLU A 35 -16.22 1.84 -11.56
N TYR A 36 -15.19 2.65 -11.33
CA TYR A 36 -14.53 3.47 -12.34
C TYR A 36 -13.34 2.75 -13.00
N LEU A 37 -12.94 1.58 -12.49
CA LEU A 37 -11.81 0.82 -13.00
C LEU A 37 -12.25 -0.17 -14.07
N GLN A 38 -11.36 -0.41 -15.02
CA GLN A 38 -11.52 -1.47 -16.01
C GLN A 38 -10.50 -2.57 -15.74
N PRO A 39 -10.85 -3.86 -15.92
CA PRO A 39 -9.88 -4.94 -15.85
C PRO A 39 -8.73 -4.67 -16.83
N ALA A 40 -7.51 -4.72 -16.33
CA ALA A 40 -6.31 -4.70 -17.15
C ALA A 40 -5.66 -6.09 -17.10
N ASP A 41 -5.37 -6.66 -18.26
CA ASP A 41 -4.68 -7.95 -18.38
C ASP A 41 -3.17 -7.75 -18.19
N ASP A 42 -2.77 -7.42 -16.97
CA ASP A 42 -1.38 -7.23 -16.59
C ASP A 42 -0.88 -8.39 -15.71
N VAL A 43 0.29 -8.93 -16.04
CA VAL A 43 0.97 -9.94 -15.22
C VAL A 43 1.97 -9.24 -14.31
N ILE A 44 1.61 -9.07 -13.04
CA ILE A 44 2.52 -8.54 -12.03
C ILE A 44 3.29 -9.70 -11.40
N GLU A 45 4.58 -9.83 -11.75
CA GLU A 45 5.45 -10.83 -11.14
C GLU A 45 5.98 -10.32 -9.78
N ILE A 46 5.28 -10.64 -8.69
CA ILE A 46 5.74 -10.32 -7.34
C ILE A 46 6.86 -11.30 -6.95
N LYS A 47 8.11 -10.87 -7.12
CA LYS A 47 9.29 -11.62 -6.66
C LYS A 47 9.52 -11.37 -5.18
N LYS A 48 9.47 -12.43 -4.37
CA LYS A 48 9.95 -12.37 -2.98
C LYS A 48 11.46 -12.10 -3.01
N ARG A 49 11.88 -10.88 -2.66
CA ARG A 49 13.29 -10.53 -2.48
C ARG A 49 13.68 -10.88 -1.05
N VAL A 50 14.40 -11.99 -0.87
CA VAL A 50 15.04 -12.34 0.40
C VAL A 50 16.50 -11.96 0.28
N PHE A 51 16.97 -11.09 1.18
CA PHE A 51 18.39 -10.76 1.32
C PHE A 51 18.94 -11.47 2.55
N GLU A 52 20.06 -12.17 2.38
CA GLU A 52 20.85 -12.65 3.50
C GLU A 52 21.86 -11.56 3.86
N VAL A 53 21.72 -10.98 5.05
CA VAL A 53 22.63 -9.96 5.57
C VAL A 53 23.24 -10.49 6.87
N GLN A 54 24.57 -10.47 6.95
CA GLN A 54 25.24 -10.76 8.20
C GLN A 54 25.07 -9.57 9.14
N ILE A 55 24.55 -9.83 10.32
CA ILE A 55 24.37 -8.83 11.38
C ILE A 55 25.04 -9.32 12.66
N ALA A 56 25.42 -8.38 13.51
CA ALA A 56 25.91 -8.71 14.85
C ALA A 56 24.78 -9.37 15.67
N GLU A 57 25.16 -10.33 16.52
CA GLU A 57 24.21 -11.14 17.30
C GLU A 57 23.30 -10.29 18.20
N ASP A 58 23.83 -9.21 18.77
CA ASP A 58 23.09 -8.31 19.64
C ASP A 58 22.00 -7.53 18.89
N VAL A 59 22.26 -7.17 17.63
CA VAL A 59 21.28 -6.55 16.73
C VAL A 59 20.17 -7.53 16.39
N PHE A 60 20.51 -8.79 16.07
CA PHE A 60 19.53 -9.84 15.79
C PHE A 60 18.60 -10.07 16.99
N ARG A 61 19.16 -10.21 18.20
CA ARG A 61 18.38 -10.46 19.42
C ARG A 61 17.37 -9.35 19.70
N LYS A 62 17.74 -8.08 19.49
CA LYS A 62 16.83 -6.94 19.66
C LYS A 62 15.70 -6.95 18.65
N LEU A 63 16.01 -7.17 17.37
CA LEU A 63 15.00 -7.24 16.31
C LEU A 63 14.00 -8.38 16.56
N TYR A 64 14.48 -9.53 17.03
CA TYR A 64 13.64 -10.68 17.34
C TYR A 64 12.70 -10.43 18.52
N GLN A 65 13.18 -9.80 19.59
CA GLN A 65 12.35 -9.42 20.75
C GLN A 65 11.22 -8.45 20.37
N GLU A 66 11.52 -7.47 19.53
CA GLU A 66 10.52 -6.50 19.07
C GLU A 66 9.46 -7.16 18.18
N ALA A 67 9.89 -8.07 17.30
CA ALA A 67 9.00 -8.81 16.42
C ALA A 67 8.07 -9.79 17.17
N GLU A 68 8.51 -10.42 18.25
CA GLU A 68 7.66 -11.27 19.11
C GLU A 68 6.68 -10.46 19.98
N SER A 69 6.89 -9.14 20.08
CA SER A 69 6.05 -8.24 20.89
C SER A 69 4.93 -7.55 20.09
N SER A 70 4.84 -7.79 18.76
CA SER A 70 3.81 -7.25 17.84
C SER A 70 2.73 -8.25 17.45
#